data_AF-A0A378N788-F1
#
_entry.id   AF-A0A378N788-F1
#
_cell.length_a   1.000
_cell.length_b   1.000
_cell.length_c   1.000
_cell.angle_alpha   90.00
_cell.angle_beta   90.00
_cell.angle_gamma   90.00
#
_symmetry.space_group_name_H-M   'P 1'
#
loop_
_entity.id
_entity.type
_entity.pdbx_description
1 polymer ?
#
loop_
_entity_poly.entity_id
_entity_poly.type
_entity_poly.pdbx_seq_one_letter_code
_entity_poly.pdbx_strand_id
1 'polypeptide(L)'
;MVEKPSIEEAPSNLAVVGRYVFSSNIWNLLEKTPVGVGDEIQLTDAIDMLIHQETVEAFHMTGRSFDCGDKVGYMKAFVEYSLNHDKCGKEFKAFIKELAKSL
;
A
#
# COMPACT_ATOMS: atom_id res chain seq x y z
N MET A 1 -10.03 12.07 3.32
CA MET A 1 -9.14 10.89 3.44
C MET A 1 -8.21 11.15 4.62
N VAL A 2 -7.76 10.14 5.37
CA VAL A 2 -6.98 10.40 6.60
C VAL A 2 -5.70 9.55 6.59
N GLU A 3 -4.55 10.19 6.79
CA GLU A 3 -3.25 9.51 6.92
C GLU A 3 -3.14 8.86 8.31
N LYS A 4 -2.91 7.55 8.35
CA LYS A 4 -2.65 6.76 9.57
C LYS A 4 -3.60 7.09 10.75
N PRO A 5 -4.93 6.98 10.56
CA PRO A 5 -5.88 7.22 11.64
C PRO A 5 -5.73 6.18 12.76
N SER A 6 -6.20 6.52 13.96
CA SER A 6 -6.44 5.53 15.01
C SER A 6 -7.55 4.55 14.58
N ILE A 7 -7.67 3.41 15.28
CA ILE A 7 -8.69 2.40 14.96
C ILE A 7 -10.10 3.00 15.12
N GLU A 8 -10.29 3.83 16.14
CA GLU A 8 -11.55 4.48 16.48
C GLU A 8 -11.93 5.60 15.50
N GLU A 9 -10.94 6.23 14.86
CA GLU A 9 -11.14 7.34 13.91
C GLU A 9 -11.15 6.88 12.44
N ALA A 10 -10.90 5.60 12.18
CA ALA A 10 -10.85 5.07 10.83
C ALA A 10 -12.25 5.16 10.16
N PRO A 11 -12.39 5.92 9.05
CA PRO A 11 -13.69 6.10 8.42
C PRO A 11 -14.18 4.86 7.66
N SER A 12 -13.28 3.90 7.39
CA SER A 12 -13.57 2.63 6.73
C SER A 12 -12.42 1.63 6.93
N ASN A 13 -12.57 0.43 6.36
CA ASN A 13 -11.51 -0.58 6.26
C ASN A 13 -10.75 -0.52 4.92
N LEU A 14 -10.93 0.53 4.12
CA LEU A 14 -10.25 0.70 2.84
C LEU A 14 -8.93 1.46 3.03
N ALA A 15 -7.81 0.74 2.90
CA ALA A 15 -6.48 1.32 2.95
C ALA A 15 -5.96 1.72 1.56
N VAL A 16 -5.18 2.80 1.49
CA VAL A 16 -4.55 3.27 0.26
C VAL A 16 -3.38 2.34 -0.10
N VAL A 17 -3.40 1.77 -1.31
CA VAL A 17 -2.39 0.79 -1.76
C VAL A 17 -1.10 1.45 -2.29
N GLY A 18 -1.13 2.77 -2.53
CA GLY A 18 0.00 3.51 -3.13
C GLY A 18 0.01 3.44 -4.66
N ARG A 19 -1.18 3.51 -5.29
CA ARG A 19 -1.35 3.68 -6.73
C ARG A 19 -2.33 4.82 -6.96
N TYR A 20 -1.95 5.75 -7.82
CA TYR A 20 -2.71 6.98 -8.03
C TYR A 20 -2.73 7.35 -9.51
N VAL A 21 -3.86 7.91 -9.96
CA VAL A 21 -4.01 8.59 -11.23
C VAL A 21 -4.64 9.94 -10.91
N PHE A 22 -3.86 11.01 -11.04
CA PHE A 22 -4.32 12.36 -10.70
C PHE A 22 -4.65 13.17 -11.94
N SER A 23 -5.65 14.04 -11.81
CA SER A 23 -5.77 15.20 -12.69
C SER A 23 -4.57 16.13 -12.51
N SER A 24 -4.33 17.04 -13.45
CA SER A 24 -3.30 18.08 -13.29
C SER A 24 -3.58 19.06 -12.16
N ASN A 25 -4.80 19.10 -11.62
CA ASN A 25 -5.17 20.05 -10.56
C ASN A 25 -4.42 19.78 -9.26
N ILE A 26 -3.94 18.55 -9.04
CA ILE A 26 -3.15 18.18 -7.85
C ILE A 26 -1.87 19.00 -7.70
N TRP A 27 -1.24 19.46 -8.80
CA TRP A 27 0.07 20.14 -8.74
C TRP A 27 0.01 21.44 -7.96
N ASN A 28 -1.03 22.25 -8.20
CA ASN A 28 -1.24 23.51 -7.49
C ASN A 28 -1.56 23.31 -6.00
N LEU A 29 -2.08 22.13 -5.64
CA LEU A 29 -2.40 21.78 -4.26
C LEU A 29 -1.17 21.28 -3.53
N LEU A 30 -0.36 20.44 -4.16
CA LEU A 30 0.92 19.98 -3.62
C LEU A 30 1.83 21.15 -3.25
N GLU A 31 1.93 22.18 -4.09
CA GLU A 31 2.74 23.37 -3.79
C GLU A 31 2.26 24.13 -2.54
N LYS A 32 0.96 24.05 -2.23
CA LYS A 32 0.32 24.74 -1.09
C LYS A 32 0.16 23.84 0.14
N THR A 33 0.48 22.56 0.01
CA THR A 33 0.24 21.58 1.07
C THR A 33 1.17 21.89 2.23
N PRO A 34 0.64 22.15 3.44
CA PRO A 34 1.46 22.43 4.60
C PRO A 34 2.24 21.17 5.02
N VAL A 35 3.27 21.37 5.82
CA VAL A 35 3.97 20.26 6.47
C VAL A 35 3.02 19.57 7.45
N GLY A 36 2.90 18.25 7.33
CA GLY A 36 1.99 17.41 8.10
C GLY A 36 2.72 16.49 9.08
N VAL A 37 2.23 15.25 9.19
CA VAL A 37 2.80 14.25 10.10
C VAL A 37 4.26 13.96 9.76
N GLY A 38 5.12 13.95 10.77
CA GLY A 38 6.53 13.59 10.62
C GLY A 38 7.42 14.68 10.03
N ASP A 39 6.96 15.95 10.02
CA ASP A 39 7.69 17.07 9.40
C ASP A 39 7.86 16.91 7.87
N GLU A 40 6.89 16.24 7.25
CA GLU A 40 6.87 15.93 5.82
C GLU A 40 5.64 16.54 5.12
N ILE A 41 5.78 16.91 3.84
CA ILE A 41 4.65 17.26 2.98
C ILE A 41 3.96 15.97 2.54
N GLN A 42 2.74 15.73 3.03
CA GLN A 42 2.03 14.49 2.78
C GLN A 42 1.16 14.58 1.52
N LEU A 43 1.30 13.60 0.63
CA LEU A 43 0.44 13.49 -0.56
C LEU A 43 -1.05 13.33 -0.18
N THR A 44 -1.34 12.71 0.96
CA THR A 44 -2.70 12.47 1.43
C THR A 44 -3.44 13.75 1.79
N ASP A 45 -2.74 14.75 2.34
CA ASP A 45 -3.30 16.08 2.61
C ASP A 45 -3.62 16.82 1.31
N ALA A 46 -2.75 16.74 0.30
CA ALA A 46 -2.99 17.33 -1.01
C ALA A 46 -4.20 16.71 -1.73
N ILE A 47 -4.40 15.40 -1.58
CA ILE A 47 -5.58 14.69 -2.10
C ILE A 47 -6.85 15.12 -1.34
N ASP A 48 -6.76 15.33 -0.02
CA ASP A 48 -7.90 15.83 0.77
C ASP A 48 -8.32 17.24 0.31
N MET A 49 -7.35 18.11 0.04
CA MET A 49 -7.61 19.40 -0.62
C MET A 49 -8.26 19.22 -2.00
N LEU A 50 -7.85 18.21 -2.78
CA LEU A 50 -8.39 17.94 -4.11
C LEU A 50 -9.85 17.48 -4.05
N ILE A 51 -10.20 16.64 -3.07
CA ILE A 51 -11.57 16.15 -2.81
C ILE A 51 -12.55 17.32 -2.60
N HIS A 52 -12.08 18.44 -2.04
CA HIS A 52 -12.89 19.64 -1.87
C HIS A 52 -13.08 20.47 -3.15
N GLN A 53 -12.27 20.25 -4.19
CA GLN A 53 -12.32 20.99 -5.45
C GLN A 53 -12.98 20.21 -6.58
N GLU A 54 -12.80 18.89 -6.62
CA GLU A 54 -13.34 18.03 -7.66
C GLU A 54 -13.62 16.61 -7.15
N THR A 55 -14.31 15.81 -7.96
CA THR A 55 -14.59 14.42 -7.63
C THR A 55 -13.31 13.58 -7.67
N VAL A 56 -13.03 12.91 -6.56
CA VAL A 56 -11.97 11.91 -6.44
C VAL A 56 -12.62 10.57 -6.12
N GLU A 57 -12.34 9.56 -6.95
CA GLU A 57 -12.90 8.22 -6.78
C GLU A 57 -11.88 7.25 -6.18
N ALA A 58 -12.32 6.42 -5.25
CA ALA A 58 -11.52 5.33 -4.71
C ALA A 58 -11.66 4.08 -5.61
N PHE A 59 -10.56 3.63 -6.20
CA PHE A 59 -10.54 2.38 -6.96
C PHE A 59 -10.23 1.19 -6.05
N HIS A 60 -11.15 0.23 -6.00
CA HIS A 60 -10.95 -1.01 -5.25
C HIS A 60 -10.06 -1.98 -6.05
N MET A 61 -8.81 -2.10 -5.64
CA MET A 61 -7.83 -2.98 -6.30
C MET A 61 -8.33 -4.43 -6.33
N THR A 62 -8.20 -5.06 -7.50
CA THR A 62 -8.39 -6.51 -7.65
C THR A 62 -7.06 -7.25 -7.49
N GLY A 63 -7.11 -8.46 -6.90
CA GLY A 63 -5.92 -9.28 -6.68
C GLY A 63 -5.34 -9.11 -5.28
N ARG A 64 -4.04 -9.30 -5.13
CA ARG A 64 -3.32 -9.25 -3.85
C ARG A 64 -2.13 -8.31 -3.95
N SER A 65 -1.95 -7.45 -2.94
CA SER A 65 -0.75 -6.65 -2.75
C SER A 65 0.14 -7.26 -1.67
N PHE A 66 1.42 -6.92 -1.71
CA PHE A 66 2.36 -7.16 -0.62
C PHE A 66 2.98 -5.84 -0.23
N ASP A 67 2.96 -5.53 1.07
CA ASP A 67 3.74 -4.44 1.62
C ASP A 67 5.17 -4.94 1.87
N CYS A 68 6.10 -4.51 1.01
CA CYS A 68 7.52 -4.83 1.15
C CYS A 68 8.28 -3.78 1.98
N GLY A 69 7.62 -2.74 2.50
CA GLY A 69 8.20 -1.80 3.45
C GLY A 69 8.28 -2.38 4.87
N ASP A 70 7.36 -3.31 5.21
CA ASP A 70 7.44 -4.11 6.43
C ASP A 70 8.31 -5.38 6.23
N LYS A 71 9.06 -5.75 7.27
CA LYS A 71 9.97 -6.92 7.21
C LYS A 71 9.20 -8.23 7.04
N VAL A 72 8.10 -8.42 7.77
CA VAL A 72 7.31 -9.66 7.69
C VAL A 72 6.51 -9.68 6.38
N GLY A 73 5.99 -8.53 5.95
CA GLY A 73 5.36 -8.34 4.65
C GLY A 73 6.30 -8.71 3.49
N TYR A 74 7.54 -8.24 3.53
CA TYR A 74 8.59 -8.62 2.58
C TYR A 74 8.86 -10.13 2.59
N MET A 75 9.01 -10.76 3.77
CA MET A 75 9.23 -12.21 3.86
C MET A 75 8.08 -13.01 3.23
N LYS A 76 6.83 -12.58 3.47
CA LYS A 76 5.65 -13.21 2.84
C LYS A 76 5.69 -13.08 1.33
N ALA A 77 5.99 -11.88 0.82
CA ALA A 77 6.14 -11.65 -0.62
C ALA A 77 7.22 -12.56 -1.21
N PHE A 78 8.38 -12.62 -0.58
CA PHE A 78 9.50 -13.45 -1.03
C PHE A 78 9.09 -14.92 -1.14
N VAL A 79 8.42 -15.47 -0.12
CA VAL A 79 7.93 -16.86 -0.14
C VAL A 79 6.92 -17.08 -1.27
N GLU A 80 5.91 -16.22 -1.40
CA GLU A 80 4.84 -16.41 -2.38
C GLU A 80 5.34 -16.32 -3.83
N TYR A 81 6.24 -15.39 -4.13
CA TYR A 81 6.88 -15.30 -5.44
C TYR A 81 7.86 -16.47 -5.69
N SER A 82 8.64 -16.87 -4.69
CA SER A 82 9.58 -18.00 -4.83
C SER A 82 8.85 -19.31 -5.12
N LEU A 83 7.69 -19.55 -4.50
CA LEU A 83 6.86 -20.74 -4.74
C LEU A 83 6.30 -20.82 -6.17
N ASN A 84 6.17 -19.68 -6.85
CA ASN A 84 5.66 -19.56 -8.22
C ASN A 84 6.76 -19.32 -9.26
N HIS A 85 8.04 -19.31 -8.85
CA HIS A 85 9.14 -19.01 -9.76
C HIS A 85 9.41 -20.19 -10.73
N ASP A 86 9.52 -19.89 -12.03
CA ASP A 86 9.59 -20.91 -13.10
C ASP A 86 10.74 -21.92 -12.93
N LYS A 87 11.89 -21.45 -12.46
CA LYS A 87 13.11 -22.28 -12.35
C LYS A 87 13.27 -23.00 -11.01
N CYS A 88 12.99 -22.31 -9.90
CA CYS A 88 13.29 -22.79 -8.55
C CYS A 88 12.05 -23.10 -7.71
N GLY A 89 10.84 -22.77 -8.18
CA GLY A 89 9.63 -22.92 -7.38
C GLY A 89 9.29 -24.37 -7.02
N LYS A 90 9.66 -25.35 -7.87
CA LYS A 90 9.50 -26.78 -7.56
C LYS A 90 10.35 -27.20 -6.37
N GLU A 91 11.65 -26.88 -6.41
CA GLU A 91 12.60 -27.21 -5.35
C GLU A 91 12.27 -26.46 -4.05
N PHE A 92 12.00 -25.16 -4.15
CA PHE A 92 11.63 -24.34 -2.99
C PHE A 92 10.34 -24.82 -2.33
N LYS A 93 9.33 -25.23 -3.10
CA LYS A 93 8.08 -25.79 -2.57
C LYS A 93 8.30 -27.11 -1.83
N ALA A 94 9.21 -27.97 -2.30
CA ALA A 94 9.57 -29.18 -1.59
C ALA A 94 10.24 -28.85 -0.25
N PHE A 95 11.20 -27.93 -0.25
CA PHE A 95 11.86 -27.46 0.97
C PHE A 95 10.87 -26.90 2.00
N ILE A 96 9.97 -26.01 1.62
CA ILE A 96 8.99 -25.40 2.54
C ILE A 96 8.06 -26.47 3.15
N LYS A 97 7.65 -27.48 2.38
CA LYS A 97 6.83 -28.59 2.90
C LYS A 97 7.56 -29.42 3.94
N GLU A 98 8.86 -29.68 3.76
CA GLU A 98 9.66 -30.38 4.77
C GLU A 98 9.88 -29.51 6.00
N LEU A 99 10.22 -28.23 5.82
CA LEU A 99 10.39 -27.28 6.92
C LEU A 99 9.13 -27.20 7.79
N ALA A 100 7.95 -27.13 7.18
CA ALA A 100 6.67 -27.02 7.89
C ALA A 100 6.35 -28.24 8.78
N LYS A 101 6.94 -29.43 8.52
CA LYS A 101 6.79 -30.59 9.42
C LYS A 101 7.59 -30.45 10.71
N SER A 102 8.58 -29.56 10.73
CA SER A 102 9.48 -29.33 11.87
C SER A 102 9.11 -28.10 12.71
N LEU A 103 8.06 -27.38 12.31
CA LEU A 103 7.44 -26.29 13.07
C LEU A 103 6.34 -26.85 13.98
#